data_AF-A0A7Y4R3E9-F1
#
_entry.id   AF-A0A7Y4R3E9-F1
#
_cell.length_a   1.000
_cell.length_b   1.000
_cell.length_c   1.000
_cell.angle_alpha   90.00
_cell.angle_beta   90.00
_cell.angle_gamma   90.00
#
_symmetry.space_group_name_H-M   'P 1'
#
loop_
_entity.id
_entity.type
_entity.pdbx_description
1 polymer ?
#
loop_
_entity_poly.entity_id
_entity_poly.type
_entity_poly.pdbx_seq_one_letter_code
_entity_poly.pdbx_strand_id
1 'polypeptide(L)'
;MMTRLTNNHIEFAEHIRNELSKPFSMDSCVVFSAFPSLGTGHFSIQLVDNSNPFLLVRQWNQDLGDSYALGIYNLDNVKIDEKKIKILDQDLFTIRDLIHADLGVKELKAIILDGVDFELRVIRQGQTNIYHWRTKAQISGKTNALIEKLVDVAGLQ
;
A
#
# COMPACT_ATOMS: atom_id res chain seq x y z
N MET A 1 29.52 -8.36 6.53
CA MET A 1 28.63 -7.69 5.56
C MET A 1 28.65 -6.21 5.89
N MET A 2 28.85 -5.31 4.93
CA MET A 2 28.83 -3.86 5.19
C MET A 2 27.39 -3.37 5.27
N THR A 3 27.05 -2.61 6.32
CA THR A 3 25.73 -2.01 6.51
C THR A 3 25.51 -0.86 5.52
N ARG A 4 24.37 -0.86 4.82
CA ARG A 4 23.97 0.21 3.91
C ARG A 4 23.32 1.35 4.69
N LEU A 5 24.05 2.45 4.81
CA LEU A 5 23.57 3.67 5.47
C LEU A 5 23.35 4.78 4.43
N THR A 6 22.33 5.60 4.65
CA THR A 6 22.11 6.83 3.88
C THR A 6 21.73 7.96 4.82
N ASN A 7 22.12 9.19 4.51
CA ASN A 7 21.59 10.39 5.15
C ASN A 7 20.52 11.08 4.27
N ASN A 8 20.19 10.49 3.13
CA ASN A 8 19.17 10.98 2.23
C ASN A 8 17.80 10.41 2.63
N HIS A 9 16.95 11.26 3.17
CA HIS A 9 15.59 10.88 3.58
C HIS A 9 14.71 10.42 2.41
N ILE A 10 14.96 10.93 1.20
CA ILE A 10 14.23 10.53 -0.01
C ILE A 10 14.58 9.09 -0.36
N GLU A 11 15.87 8.77 -0.41
CA GLU A 11 16.36 7.41 -0.67
C GLU A 11 15.82 6.41 0.36
N PHE A 12 15.80 6.80 1.64
CA PHE A 12 15.24 5.95 2.69
C PHE A 12 13.73 5.72 2.52
N ALA A 13 12.96 6.77 2.22
CA ALA A 13 11.53 6.67 1.98
C ALA A 13 11.22 5.81 0.74
N GLU A 14 12.00 5.95 -0.34
CA GLU A 14 11.92 5.09 -1.52
C GLU A 14 12.21 3.62 -1.18
N HIS A 15 13.19 3.36 -0.32
CA HIS A 15 13.50 2.01 0.13
C HIS A 15 12.33 1.39 0.89
N ILE A 16 11.75 2.10 1.85
CA ILE A 16 10.57 1.64 2.59
C ILE A 16 9.38 1.39 1.66
N ARG A 17 9.11 2.32 0.72
CA ARG A 17 8.06 2.16 -0.30
C ARG A 17 8.23 0.88 -1.09
N ASN A 18 9.46 0.60 -1.52
CA ASN A 18 9.78 -0.60 -2.29
C ASN A 18 9.58 -1.88 -1.47
N GLU A 19 9.95 -1.89 -0.19
CA GLU A 19 9.73 -3.05 0.69
C GLU A 19 8.23 -3.28 0.97
N LEU A 20 7.47 -2.21 1.25
CA LEU A 20 6.01 -2.32 1.45
C LEU A 20 5.24 -2.74 0.19
N SER A 21 5.84 -2.54 -0.99
CA SER A 21 5.26 -2.95 -2.27
C SER A 21 5.62 -4.40 -2.68
N LYS A 22 6.41 -5.13 -1.88
CA LYS A 22 6.85 -6.50 -2.17
C LYS A 22 6.16 -7.55 -1.26
N PRO A 23 6.03 -8.80 -1.72
CA PRO A 23 6.00 -9.20 -3.13
C PRO A 23 4.72 -8.72 -3.83
N PHE A 24 4.90 -8.17 -5.02
CA PHE A 24 3.84 -8.11 -6.00
C PHE A 24 3.48 -9.55 -6.38
N SER A 25 2.24 -9.98 -6.13
CA SER A 25 1.73 -11.26 -6.64
C SER A 25 0.93 -10.98 -7.91
N MET A 26 1.00 -11.87 -8.90
CA MET A 26 0.08 -11.79 -10.04
C MET A 26 -1.37 -12.12 -9.66
N ASP A 27 -1.58 -12.72 -8.49
CA ASP A 27 -2.89 -13.11 -7.95
C ASP A 27 -3.51 -12.05 -7.01
N SER A 28 -2.85 -10.91 -6.83
CA SER A 28 -3.51 -9.78 -6.18
C SER A 28 -4.41 -9.05 -7.15
N CYS A 29 -5.45 -8.40 -6.62
CA CYS A 29 -6.29 -7.51 -7.41
C CYS A 29 -6.20 -6.04 -6.98
N VAL A 30 -5.74 -5.72 -5.75
CA VAL A 30 -5.67 -4.35 -5.21
C VAL A 30 -4.45 -4.24 -4.28
N VAL A 31 -3.75 -3.10 -4.23
CA VAL A 31 -2.53 -2.91 -3.39
C VAL A 31 -2.46 -1.49 -2.80
N PHE A 32 -3.35 -1.07 -1.93
CA PHE A 32 -3.31 0.28 -1.34
C PHE A 32 -2.00 0.50 -0.56
N SER A 33 -1.43 1.72 -0.56
CA SER A 33 -0.34 2.08 0.36
C SER A 33 -0.54 3.48 0.91
N ALA A 34 0.03 3.76 2.07
CA ALA A 34 -0.04 5.07 2.71
C ALA A 34 1.32 5.40 3.32
N PHE A 35 1.81 6.63 3.07
CA PHE A 35 3.16 7.05 3.46
C PHE A 35 3.14 8.48 4.03
N PRO A 36 2.76 8.66 5.31
CA PRO A 36 2.77 9.96 5.95
C PRO A 36 4.20 10.33 6.36
N SER A 37 5.00 10.72 5.37
CA SER A 37 6.30 11.41 5.41
C SER A 37 7.14 11.41 6.71
N LEU A 38 7.29 10.23 7.34
CA LEU A 38 8.27 9.83 8.37
C LEU A 38 7.91 10.02 9.87
N GLY A 39 6.74 9.56 10.33
CA GLY A 39 6.36 9.66 11.75
C GLY A 39 5.51 8.52 12.34
N THR A 40 5.72 7.27 11.94
CA THR A 40 4.97 6.04 12.32
C THR A 40 3.70 5.76 11.49
N GLY A 41 3.59 4.54 10.94
CA GLY A 41 2.39 4.08 10.25
C GLY A 41 2.47 4.05 8.71
N HIS A 42 3.62 3.71 8.12
CA HIS A 42 3.62 3.37 6.69
C HIS A 42 3.06 1.96 6.55
N PHE A 43 2.07 1.78 5.69
CA PHE A 43 1.49 0.48 5.48
C PHE A 43 1.09 0.27 4.02
N SER A 44 0.94 -1.00 3.67
CA SER A 44 0.28 -1.43 2.44
C SER A 44 -0.80 -2.46 2.73
N ILE A 45 -1.86 -2.45 1.94
CA ILE A 45 -2.95 -3.42 2.00
C ILE A 45 -3.11 -4.05 0.62
N GLN A 46 -2.88 -5.35 0.52
CA GLN A 46 -3.02 -6.10 -0.72
C GLN A 46 -4.20 -7.08 -0.63
N LEU A 47 -5.18 -6.96 -1.52
CA LEU A 47 -6.23 -7.96 -1.67
C LEU A 47 -5.71 -9.11 -2.53
N VAL A 48 -5.61 -10.29 -1.93
CA VAL A 48 -5.30 -11.55 -2.63
C VAL A 48 -6.61 -12.26 -2.90
N ASP A 49 -6.97 -12.37 -4.18
CA ASP A 49 -8.28 -12.86 -4.61
C ASP A 49 -8.16 -14.27 -5.22
N ASN A 50 -8.04 -15.26 -4.34
CA ASN A 50 -7.99 -16.68 -4.69
C ASN A 50 -9.19 -17.44 -4.10
N SER A 51 -9.13 -18.77 -3.99
CA SER A 51 -10.22 -19.57 -3.41
C SER A 51 -10.54 -19.25 -1.94
N ASN A 52 -9.65 -18.56 -1.21
CA ASN A 52 -9.86 -18.08 0.15
C ASN A 52 -9.32 -16.65 0.30
N PRO A 53 -10.09 -15.63 -0.13
CA PRO A 53 -9.63 -14.24 -0.20
C PRO A 53 -9.19 -13.66 1.14
N PHE A 54 -8.12 -12.88 1.13
CA PHE A 54 -7.60 -12.21 2.32
C PHE A 54 -6.95 -10.86 1.98
N LEU A 55 -6.90 -9.96 2.96
CA LEU A 55 -6.04 -8.78 2.91
C LEU A 55 -4.68 -9.13 3.50
N LEU A 56 -3.63 -8.90 2.76
CA LEU A 56 -2.27 -8.88 3.26
C LEU A 56 -1.91 -7.45 3.62
N VAL A 57 -1.88 -7.18 4.92
CA VAL A 57 -1.48 -5.89 5.48
C VAL A 57 0.00 -5.96 5.82
N ARG A 58 0.77 -5.00 5.32
CA ARG A 58 2.17 -4.82 5.69
C ARG A 58 2.31 -3.49 6.39
N GLN A 59 2.95 -3.46 7.53
CA GLN A 59 3.19 -2.24 8.27
C GLN A 59 4.67 -2.11 8.55
N TRP A 60 5.25 -1.00 8.14
CA TRP A 60 6.60 -0.67 8.56
C TRP A 60 6.55 -0.14 9.98
N ASN A 61 7.21 -0.85 10.88
CA ASN A 61 7.40 -0.43 12.25
C ASN A 61 8.83 0.04 12.42
N GLN A 62 8.94 1.29 12.85
CA GLN A 62 10.22 1.95 12.94
C GLN A 62 10.88 1.63 14.28
N ASP A 63 11.95 0.85 14.24
CA ASP A 63 12.85 0.69 15.38
C ASP A 63 13.82 1.89 15.39
N LEU A 64 13.32 3.02 15.87
CA LEU A 64 13.99 4.32 15.93
C LEU A 64 15.07 4.34 17.01
N GLY A 65 16.20 3.67 16.80
CA GLY A 65 17.38 3.92 17.63
C GLY A 65 17.91 5.36 17.51
N ASP A 66 18.86 5.74 18.37
CA ASP A 66 19.44 7.10 18.45
C ASP A 66 19.99 7.64 17.11
N SER A 67 20.42 6.76 16.20
CA SER A 67 20.97 7.12 14.88
C SER A 67 19.97 7.79 13.94
N TYR A 68 18.67 7.52 14.10
CA TYR A 68 17.64 8.17 13.28
C TYR A 68 17.51 9.67 13.59
N ALA A 69 17.62 10.04 14.87
CA ALA A 69 17.60 11.44 15.30
C ALA A 69 18.77 12.26 14.72
N LEU A 70 19.85 11.58 14.32
CA LEU A 70 21.01 12.17 13.66
C LEU A 70 20.86 12.28 12.14
N GLY A 71 19.72 11.87 11.58
CA GLY A 71 19.47 11.87 10.14
C GLY A 71 20.26 10.80 9.39
N ILE A 72 20.69 9.72 10.07
CA ILE A 72 21.38 8.58 9.48
C ILE A 72 20.43 7.38 9.47
N TYR A 73 20.07 6.94 8.28
CA TYR A 73 19.12 5.86 8.04
C TYR A 73 19.85 4.57 7.67
N ASN A 74 19.43 3.46 8.26
CA ASN A 74 19.93 2.13 7.93
C ASN A 74 18.94 1.42 7.00
N LEU A 75 19.33 1.23 5.74
CA LEU A 75 18.51 0.57 4.73
C LEU A 75 18.33 -0.92 5.03
N ASP A 76 19.27 -1.55 5.73
CA ASP A 76 19.21 -2.96 6.09
C ASP A 76 18.34 -3.24 7.33
N ASN A 77 17.89 -2.20 8.05
CA ASN A 77 17.09 -2.33 9.28
C ASN A 77 15.63 -1.90 9.11
N VAL A 78 15.08 -2.05 7.90
CA VAL A 78 13.65 -1.85 7.65
C VAL A 78 12.90 -3.12 8.06
N LYS A 79 12.15 -3.05 9.18
CA LYS A 79 11.29 -4.13 9.65
C LYS A 79 9.86 -3.94 9.14
N ILE A 80 9.36 -4.92 8.40
CA ILE A 80 7.99 -4.95 7.90
C ILE A 80 7.22 -6.06 8.63
N ASP A 81 6.19 -5.67 9.36
CA ASP A 81 5.26 -6.61 9.98
C ASP A 81 4.15 -6.95 8.99
N GLU A 82 3.99 -8.24 8.71
CA GLU A 82 2.96 -8.74 7.80
C GLU A 82 1.83 -9.42 8.57
N LYS A 83 0.58 -9.09 8.22
CA LYS A 83 -0.63 -9.70 8.77
C LYS A 83 -1.57 -10.09 7.64
N LYS A 84 -2.08 -11.32 7.69
CA LYS A 84 -3.20 -11.75 6.83
C LYS A 84 -4.51 -11.58 7.58
N ILE A 85 -5.46 -10.91 6.94
CA ILE A 85 -6.79 -10.66 7.47
C ILE A 85 -7.79 -11.35 6.57
N LYS A 86 -8.51 -12.32 7.13
CA LYS A 86 -9.60 -12.98 6.43
C LYS A 86 -10.72 -11.97 6.18
N ILE A 87 -11.23 -11.96 4.96
CA ILE A 87 -12.32 -11.07 4.55
C ILE A 87 -13.64 -11.82 4.66
N LEU A 88 -14.68 -11.15 5.14
CA LEU A 88 -16.04 -11.69 5.13
C LEU A 88 -16.64 -11.56 3.73
N ASP A 89 -17.52 -12.48 3.33
CA ASP A 89 -18.11 -12.47 1.98
C ASP A 89 -18.81 -11.15 1.65
N GLN A 90 -19.45 -10.52 2.65
CA GLN A 90 -20.08 -9.21 2.50
C GLN A 90 -19.06 -8.11 2.19
N ASP A 91 -17.94 -8.06 2.92
CA ASP A 91 -16.88 -7.07 2.69
C ASP A 91 -16.22 -7.28 1.34
N LEU A 92 -15.98 -8.54 0.97
CA LEU A 92 -15.43 -8.90 -0.33
C LEU A 92 -16.35 -8.46 -1.48
N PHE A 93 -17.65 -8.67 -1.34
CA PHE A 93 -18.64 -8.22 -2.31
C PHE A 93 -18.61 -6.69 -2.47
N THR A 94 -18.61 -5.94 -1.36
CA THR A 94 -18.52 -4.48 -1.39
C THR A 94 -17.22 -3.99 -2.04
N ILE A 95 -16.08 -4.59 -1.69
CA ILE A 95 -14.78 -4.23 -2.27
C ILE A 95 -14.79 -4.46 -3.78
N ARG A 96 -15.28 -5.60 -4.26
CA ARG A 96 -15.39 -5.93 -5.69
C ARG A 96 -16.34 -4.98 -6.44
N ASP A 97 -17.47 -4.65 -5.84
CA ASP A 97 -18.42 -3.70 -6.44
C ASP A 97 -17.79 -2.31 -6.61
N LEU A 98 -17.10 -1.80 -5.58
CA LEU A 98 -16.39 -0.52 -5.64
C LEU A 98 -15.28 -0.51 -6.70
N ILE A 99 -14.53 -1.60 -6.84
CA ILE A 99 -13.53 -1.79 -7.89
C ILE A 99 -14.15 -1.70 -9.28
N HIS A 100 -15.22 -2.45 -9.54
CA HIS A 100 -15.85 -2.49 -10.85
C HIS A 100 -16.54 -1.17 -11.20
N ALA A 101 -17.17 -0.53 -10.22
CA ALA A 101 -18.00 0.66 -10.42
C ALA A 101 -17.20 1.92 -10.76
N ASP A 102 -15.91 1.99 -10.42
CA ASP A 102 -15.10 3.20 -10.60
C ASP A 102 -14.03 3.06 -11.68
N LEU A 103 -13.40 1.90 -11.78
CA LEU A 103 -12.29 1.69 -12.70
C LEU A 103 -12.72 1.07 -14.04
N GLY A 104 -13.96 0.58 -14.12
CA GLY A 104 -14.49 -0.10 -15.31
C GLY A 104 -13.63 -1.29 -15.75
N VAL A 105 -12.89 -1.90 -14.82
CA VAL A 105 -11.96 -2.99 -15.14
C VAL A 105 -12.68 -4.32 -15.05
N LYS A 106 -12.54 -5.14 -16.09
CA LYS A 106 -12.89 -6.56 -16.03
C LYS A 106 -11.85 -7.38 -15.26
N GLU A 107 -10.59 -6.95 -15.28
CA GLU A 107 -9.45 -7.55 -14.56
C GLU A 107 -8.54 -6.47 -13.95
N LEU A 108 -8.65 -6.27 -12.65
CA LEU A 108 -7.78 -5.37 -11.88
C LEU A 108 -6.73 -6.22 -11.16
N LYS A 109 -5.42 -5.95 -11.38
CA LYS A 109 -4.33 -6.68 -10.70
C LYS A 109 -3.74 -5.93 -9.49
N ALA A 110 -3.78 -4.61 -9.49
CA ALA A 110 -3.33 -3.80 -8.36
C ALA A 110 -3.90 -2.39 -8.46
N ILE A 111 -3.96 -1.73 -7.32
CA ILE A 111 -4.24 -0.30 -7.11
C ILE A 111 -3.23 0.16 -6.08
N ILE A 112 -2.15 0.84 -6.47
CA ILE A 112 -1.19 1.43 -5.51
C ILE A 112 -1.55 2.87 -5.25
N LEU A 113 -1.83 3.22 -4.00
CA LEU A 113 -1.92 4.62 -3.59
C LEU A 113 -0.67 5.03 -2.83
N ASP A 114 -0.12 6.20 -3.13
CA ASP A 114 1.00 6.78 -2.38
C ASP A 114 0.47 8.02 -1.66
N GLY A 115 0.51 8.05 -0.33
CA GLY A 115 -0.02 9.15 0.48
C GLY A 115 0.68 10.49 0.29
N VAL A 116 1.83 10.53 -0.40
CA VAL A 116 2.57 11.77 -0.68
C VAL A 116 2.08 12.46 -1.95
N ASP A 117 1.82 11.68 -3.02
CA ASP A 117 1.45 12.20 -4.35
C ASP A 117 0.12 11.63 -4.89
N PHE A 118 -0.72 11.07 -4.00
CA PHE A 118 -1.94 10.29 -4.30
C PHE A 118 -1.88 9.65 -5.68
N GLU A 119 -1.01 8.66 -5.82
CA GLU A 119 -0.88 7.90 -7.06
C GLU A 119 -1.98 6.83 -7.15
N LEU A 120 -2.38 6.38 -8.33
CA LEU A 120 -3.11 5.12 -8.53
C LEU A 120 -2.41 4.37 -9.64
N ARG A 121 -1.84 3.21 -9.34
CA ARG A 121 -1.35 2.28 -10.37
C ARG A 121 -2.37 1.20 -10.65
N VAL A 122 -2.91 1.19 -11.87
CA VAL A 122 -3.79 0.15 -12.37
C VAL A 122 -3.03 -0.73 -13.36
N ILE A 123 -2.80 -1.99 -13.00
CA ILE A 123 -2.13 -2.96 -13.88
C ILE A 123 -3.19 -3.82 -14.60
N ARG A 124 -3.19 -3.79 -15.94
CA ARG A 124 -4.09 -4.56 -16.82
C ARG A 124 -3.27 -5.27 -17.88
N GLN A 125 -3.36 -6.60 -17.99
CA GLN A 125 -2.76 -7.37 -19.09
C GLN A 125 -1.27 -7.02 -19.39
N GLY A 126 -0.48 -6.69 -18.34
CA GLY A 126 0.93 -6.31 -18.49
C GLY A 126 1.19 -4.82 -18.75
N GLN A 127 0.15 -4.01 -18.92
CA GLN A 127 0.24 -2.55 -19.00
C GLN A 127 -0.03 -1.92 -17.62
N THR A 128 0.75 -0.90 -17.26
CA THR A 128 0.56 -0.12 -16.03
C THR A 128 0.06 1.26 -16.41
N ASN A 129 -1.16 1.59 -15.99
CA ASN A 129 -1.68 2.95 -16.05
C ASN A 129 -1.44 3.62 -14.70
N ILE A 130 -0.84 4.79 -14.70
CA ILE A 130 -0.56 5.56 -13.49
C ILE A 130 -1.40 6.83 -13.56
N TYR A 131 -2.21 7.03 -12.53
CA TYR A 131 -2.98 8.25 -12.31
C TYR A 131 -2.37 8.99 -11.12
N HIS A 132 -2.33 10.31 -11.17
CA HIS A 132 -1.78 11.12 -10.09
C HIS A 132 -2.81 12.16 -9.66
N TRP A 133 -2.93 12.37 -8.36
CA TRP A 133 -3.74 13.43 -7.77
C TRP A 133 -2.93 14.24 -6.78
N ARG A 134 -3.19 15.54 -6.70
CA ARG A 134 -2.53 16.42 -5.72
C ARG A 134 -3.26 16.46 -4.38
N THR A 135 -4.55 16.10 -4.37
CA THR A 135 -5.39 16.17 -3.18
C THR A 135 -6.43 15.05 -3.15
N LYS A 136 -6.85 14.65 -1.94
CA LYS A 136 -7.93 13.68 -1.71
C LYS A 136 -9.24 14.05 -2.42
N ALA A 137 -9.52 15.35 -2.57
CA ALA A 137 -10.73 15.85 -3.23
C ALA A 137 -10.79 15.60 -4.74
N GLN A 138 -9.67 15.24 -5.37
CA GLN A 138 -9.61 14.90 -6.80
C GLN A 138 -9.81 13.40 -7.07
N ILE A 139 -9.83 12.59 -6.01
CA ILE A 139 -10.17 11.18 -6.08
C ILE A 139 -11.68 11.06 -6.22
N SER A 140 -12.16 10.12 -7.04
CA SER A 140 -13.60 9.85 -7.12
C SER A 140 -14.15 9.44 -5.75
N GLY A 141 -15.43 9.74 -5.48
CA GLY A 141 -16.07 9.30 -4.23
C GLY A 141 -16.02 7.79 -4.01
N LYS A 142 -15.99 7.00 -5.10
CA LYS A 142 -15.91 5.54 -5.06
C LYS A 142 -14.51 5.02 -4.74
N THR A 143 -13.46 5.59 -5.34
CA THR A 143 -12.08 5.24 -4.95
C THR A 143 -11.85 5.63 -3.49
N ASN A 144 -12.39 6.76 -3.03
CA ASN A 144 -12.33 7.12 -1.61
C ASN A 144 -13.03 6.07 -0.71
N ALA A 145 -14.24 5.66 -1.06
CA ALA A 145 -14.98 4.63 -0.33
C ALA A 145 -14.25 3.27 -0.33
N LEU A 146 -13.57 2.92 -1.43
CA LEU A 146 -12.75 1.72 -1.52
C LEU A 146 -11.58 1.77 -0.52
N ILE A 147 -10.87 2.91 -0.45
CA ILE A 147 -9.77 3.10 0.50
C ILE A 147 -10.27 2.98 1.93
N GLU A 148 -11.35 3.70 2.26
CA GLU A 148 -11.94 3.67 3.60
C GLU A 148 -12.37 2.27 3.99
N LYS A 149 -12.96 1.50 3.05
CA LYS A 149 -13.35 0.12 3.32
C LYS A 149 -12.15 -0.81 3.52
N LEU A 150 -11.07 -0.65 2.75
CA LEU A 150 -9.86 -1.45 2.92
C LEU A 150 -9.19 -1.18 4.27
N VAL A 151 -9.12 0.10 4.68
CA VAL A 151 -8.55 0.52 5.98
C VAL A 151 -9.39 -0.02 7.14
N ASP A 152 -10.72 0.06 7.05
CA ASP A 152 -11.68 -0.50 8.01
C ASP A 152 -11.47 -2.01 8.20
N VAL A 153 -11.50 -2.78 7.12
CA VAL A 153 -11.29 -4.24 7.17
C VAL A 153 -9.88 -4.59 7.65
N ALA A 154 -8.89 -3.77 7.32
CA ALA A 154 -7.52 -3.96 7.78
C ALA A 154 -7.34 -3.67 9.28
N GLY A 155 -8.29 -2.99 9.92
CA GLY A 155 -8.21 -2.58 11.32
C GLY A 155 -7.10 -1.55 11.55
N LEU A 156 -6.82 -0.71 10.56
CA LEU A 156 -5.84 0.36 10.64
C LEU A 156 -6.57 1.66 11.02
N GLN A 157 -6.10 2.36 12.05
CA GLN A 157 -6.64 3.65 12.52
C GLN A 157 -5.62 4.77 12.31
#